data_AF-A0A812X6U9-F1
#
_entry.id   AF-A0A812X6U9-F1
#
_cell.length_a   1.000
_cell.length_b   1.000
_cell.length_c   1.000
_cell.angle_alpha   90.00
_cell.angle_beta   90.00
_cell.angle_gamma   90.00
#
_symmetry.space_group_name_H-M   'P 1'
#
loop_
_entity.id
_entity.type
_entity.pdbx_description
1 polymer ?
#
loop_
_entity_poly.entity_id
_entity_poly.type
_entity_poly.pdbx_seq_one_letter_code
_entity_poly.pdbx_strand_id
1 'polypeptide(L)'
;MAGEGSGESGGRFWGLSLLRDQLQADPKKAAVELYEEYWLLSGKELAFVVTKFLVFDSLREAILFVVPAFAEAQSLLVACGCGAVAGALGAITSHPIDTLFALRTTGGAKDEIPSLDRLFRGVGARVLIYSPGIALTFLVYDAAKTWFGVGGGAVMQTLDLLNPSP
;
A
#
# COMPACT_ATOMS: atom_id res chain seq x y z
N MET A 1 14.41 -38.39 -43.30
CA MET A 1 13.86 -37.15 -43.88
C MET A 1 12.60 -36.85 -43.07
N ALA A 2 12.70 -36.04 -42.02
CA ALA A 2 12.50 -34.58 -42.07
C ALA A 2 11.07 -34.26 -42.55
N GLY A 3 10.20 -33.61 -41.80
CA GLY A 3 10.23 -33.05 -40.46
C GLY A 3 8.84 -32.42 -40.26
N GLU A 4 8.24 -32.60 -39.09
CA GLU A 4 7.02 -31.87 -38.74
C GLU A 4 7.41 -30.76 -37.77
N GLY A 5 7.42 -29.54 -38.30
CA GLY A 5 7.40 -28.33 -37.52
C GLY A 5 6.06 -28.26 -36.79
N SER A 6 6.07 -28.60 -35.51
CA SER A 6 4.96 -28.29 -34.61
C SER A 6 5.02 -26.80 -34.29
N GLY A 7 4.00 -26.09 -34.76
CA GLY A 7 3.86 -24.65 -34.66
C GLY A 7 3.98 -24.14 -33.23
N GLU A 8 4.67 -23.01 -33.11
CA GLU A 8 4.63 -22.12 -31.96
C GLU A 8 3.16 -21.79 -31.62
N SER A 9 2.62 -22.48 -30.60
CA SER A 9 1.39 -22.07 -29.95
C SER A 9 1.72 -20.93 -28.99
N GLY A 10 1.14 -19.77 -29.30
CA GLY A 10 1.36 -18.49 -28.64
C GLY A 10 1.29 -18.52 -27.11
N GLY A 11 2.06 -17.59 -26.53
CA GLY A 11 2.17 -17.34 -25.11
C GLY A 11 0.80 -17.25 -24.43
N ARG A 12 0.49 -18.28 -23.63
CA ARG A 12 -0.73 -18.37 -22.83
C ARG A 12 -0.33 -18.45 -21.37
N PHE A 13 -0.57 -17.35 -20.65
CA PHE A 13 -0.76 -17.26 -19.19
C PHE A 13 -0.29 -18.47 -18.37
N TRP A 14 1.03 -18.58 -18.18
CA TRP A 14 1.71 -19.76 -17.64
C TRP A 14 1.28 -20.12 -16.19
N GLY A 15 0.74 -19.15 -15.43
CA GLY A 15 0.31 -19.38 -14.03
C GLY A 15 -1.09 -19.95 -13.86
N LEU A 16 -2.04 -19.64 -14.76
CA LEU A 16 -3.43 -20.08 -14.62
C LEU A 16 -3.64 -21.53 -15.04
N SER A 17 -2.86 -22.03 -16.00
CA SER A 17 -2.85 -23.45 -16.37
C SER A 17 -2.25 -24.31 -15.27
N LEU A 18 -1.11 -23.90 -14.69
CA LEU A 18 -0.49 -24.58 -13.55
C LEU A 18 -1.39 -24.60 -12.32
N LEU A 19 -2.02 -23.47 -11.98
CA LEU A 19 -2.97 -23.40 -10.88
C LEU A 19 -4.18 -24.30 -11.13
N ARG A 20 -4.71 -24.32 -12.36
CA ARG A 20 -5.82 -25.19 -12.77
C ARG A 20 -5.45 -26.67 -12.66
N ASP A 21 -4.27 -27.04 -13.11
CA ASP A 21 -3.79 -28.43 -13.05
C ASP A 21 -3.56 -28.87 -11.59
N GLN A 22 -3.04 -28.00 -10.73
CA GLN A 22 -2.91 -28.26 -9.29
C GLN A 22 -4.27 -28.31 -8.57
N LEU A 23 -5.22 -27.43 -8.94
CA LEU A 23 -6.58 -27.46 -8.38
C LEU A 23 -7.31 -28.76 -8.72
N GLN A 24 -7.07 -29.30 -9.93
CA GLN A 24 -7.65 -30.56 -10.39
C GLN A 24 -6.99 -31.78 -9.73
N ALA A 25 -5.71 -31.70 -9.37
CA ALA A 25 -4.98 -32.78 -8.73
C ALA A 25 -5.30 -32.90 -7.22
N ASP A 26 -5.24 -31.80 -6.47
CA ASP A 26 -5.50 -31.82 -5.03
C ASP A 26 -5.93 -30.43 -4.51
N PRO A 27 -7.25 -30.13 -4.47
CA PRO A 27 -7.74 -28.78 -4.15
C PRO A 27 -7.40 -28.34 -2.73
N LYS A 28 -7.18 -29.29 -1.80
CA LYS A 28 -6.83 -28.96 -0.41
C LYS A 28 -5.39 -28.47 -0.29
N LYS A 29 -4.44 -29.11 -0.97
CA LYS A 29 -3.03 -28.67 -0.96
C LYS A 29 -2.85 -27.33 -1.67
N ALA A 30 -3.48 -27.14 -2.82
CA ALA A 30 -3.42 -25.87 -3.55
C ALA A 30 -3.99 -24.70 -2.72
N ALA A 31 -5.08 -24.92 -1.98
CA ALA A 31 -5.62 -23.90 -1.08
C ALA A 31 -4.67 -23.59 0.09
N VAL A 32 -4.08 -24.61 0.71
CA VAL A 32 -3.12 -24.40 1.81
C VAL A 32 -1.90 -23.62 1.33
N GLU A 33 -1.31 -23.99 0.19
CA GLU A 33 -0.13 -23.33 -0.39
C GLU A 33 -0.41 -21.86 -0.78
N LEU A 34 -1.62 -21.57 -1.29
CA LEU A 34 -2.02 -20.20 -1.63
C LEU A 34 -2.19 -19.29 -0.41
N TYR A 35 -2.68 -19.84 0.71
CA TYR A 35 -2.93 -19.09 1.94
C TYR A 35 -1.76 -19.15 2.95
N GLU A 36 -0.74 -19.98 2.71
CA GLU A 36 0.40 -20.19 3.62
C GLU A 36 1.11 -18.87 3.95
N GLU A 37 1.26 -18.00 2.96
CA GLU A 37 1.95 -16.71 3.09
C GLU A 37 0.99 -15.51 3.28
N TYR A 38 -0.32 -15.76 3.39
CA TYR A 38 -1.33 -14.71 3.53
C TYR A 38 -1.12 -13.83 4.77
N TRP A 39 -0.61 -14.43 5.86
CA TRP A 39 -0.34 -13.70 7.10
C TRP A 39 0.81 -12.69 6.95
N LEU A 40 1.84 -13.01 6.16
CA LEU A 40 2.97 -12.11 5.87
C LEU A 40 2.51 -10.94 4.99
N LEU A 41 1.68 -11.22 3.99
CA LEU A 41 1.07 -10.20 3.15
C LEU A 41 0.21 -9.23 3.97
N SER A 42 -0.63 -9.79 4.85
CA SER A 42 -1.50 -9.01 5.75
C SER A 42 -0.69 -8.17 6.74
N GLY A 43 0.38 -8.73 7.32
CA GLY A 43 1.27 -8.02 8.24
C GLY A 43 2.01 -6.86 7.58
N LYS A 44 2.51 -7.05 6.35
CA LYS A 44 3.11 -5.98 5.55
C LYS A 44 2.13 -4.84 5.32
N GLU A 45 0.91 -5.17 4.91
CA GLU A 45 -0.12 -4.17 4.60
C GLU A 45 -0.53 -3.40 5.84
N LEU A 46 -0.69 -4.09 6.98
CA LEU A 46 -0.98 -3.46 8.25
C LEU A 46 0.13 -2.47 8.65
N ALA A 47 1.39 -2.89 8.60
CA ALA A 47 2.52 -2.03 8.93
C ALA A 47 2.58 -0.80 8.01
N PHE A 48 2.33 -0.99 6.72
CA PHE A 48 2.27 0.09 5.73
C PHE A 48 1.12 1.08 6.03
N VAL A 49 -0.08 0.56 6.30
CA VAL A 49 -1.28 1.38 6.56
C VAL A 49 -1.18 2.14 7.88
N VAL A 50 -0.65 1.53 8.94
CA VAL A 50 -0.47 2.22 10.22
C VAL A 50 0.56 3.34 10.07
N THR A 51 1.71 3.05 9.45
CA THR A 51 2.77 4.04 9.26
C THR A 51 2.29 5.23 8.42
N LYS A 52 1.60 4.99 7.31
CA LYS A 52 1.16 6.08 6.42
C LYS A 52 0.19 7.04 7.13
N PHE A 53 -0.75 6.52 7.93
CA PHE A 53 -1.73 7.37 8.63
C PHE A 53 -1.07 8.13 9.78
N LEU A 54 -0.24 7.47 10.59
CA LEU A 54 0.49 8.14 11.67
C LEU A 54 1.39 9.26 11.16
N VAL A 55 2.15 9.01 10.10
CA VAL A 55 3.03 10.02 9.50
C VAL A 55 2.20 11.15 8.89
N PHE A 56 1.13 10.83 8.16
CA PHE A 56 0.27 11.83 7.54
C PHE A 56 -0.35 12.76 8.60
N ASP A 57 -0.94 12.21 9.66
CA ASP A 57 -1.59 12.98 10.72
C ASP A 57 -0.56 13.83 11.48
N SER A 58 0.58 13.23 11.87
CA SER A 58 1.64 13.95 12.59
C SER A 58 2.23 15.09 11.77
N LEU A 59 2.47 14.87 10.47
CA LEU A 59 3.06 15.89 9.61
C LEU A 59 2.05 17.00 9.30
N ARG A 60 0.78 16.63 9.12
CA ARG A 60 -0.30 17.60 8.93
C ARG A 60 -0.49 18.47 10.17
N GLU A 61 -0.53 17.87 11.36
CA GLU A 61 -0.64 18.60 12.63
C GLU A 61 0.55 19.54 12.83
N ALA A 62 1.77 19.08 12.56
CA ALA A 62 2.97 19.91 12.64
C ALA A 62 2.91 21.11 11.68
N ILE A 63 2.46 20.92 10.44
CA ILE A 63 2.32 22.01 9.46
C ILE A 63 1.24 23.00 9.89
N LEU A 64 0.10 22.52 10.39
CA LEU A 64 -0.99 23.37 10.88
C LEU A 64 -0.58 24.17 12.12
N PHE A 65 0.27 23.59 12.99
CA PHE A 65 0.83 24.29 14.14
C PHE A 65 1.76 25.45 13.73
N VAL A 66 2.62 25.24 12.72
CA VAL A 66 3.56 26.27 12.25
C VAL A 66 2.86 27.33 11.41
N VAL A 67 1.89 26.94 10.58
CA VAL A 67 1.18 27.84 9.68
C VAL A 67 -0.34 27.60 9.78
N PRO A 68 -1.02 28.23 10.77
CA PRO A 68 -2.46 28.07 10.97
C PRO A 68 -3.28 28.66 9.80
N ALA A 69 -2.68 29.47 8.93
CA ALA A 69 -3.32 29.98 7.71
C ALA A 69 -3.74 28.86 6.74
N PHE A 70 -3.14 27.67 6.82
CA PHE A 70 -3.57 26.49 6.06
C PHE A 70 -4.63 25.64 6.79
N ALA A 71 -5.15 26.07 7.95
CA ALA A 71 -6.23 25.39 8.64
C ALA A 71 -7.60 25.67 7.99
N GLU A 72 -7.80 26.89 7.51
CA GLU A 72 -9.02 27.35 6.82
C GLU A 72 -9.10 26.84 5.38
N ALA A 73 -7.96 26.85 4.68
CA ALA A 73 -7.83 26.27 3.35
C ALA A 73 -7.28 24.84 3.49
N GLN A 74 -8.12 23.82 3.31
CA GLN A 74 -7.69 22.43 3.08
C GLN A 74 -6.71 22.40 1.89
N SER A 75 -5.46 22.73 2.15
CA SER A 75 -4.46 22.95 1.13
C SER A 75 -4.13 21.61 0.51
N LEU A 76 -4.65 21.38 -0.69
CA LEU A 76 -4.35 20.19 -1.49
C LEU A 76 -2.83 19.95 -1.62
N LEU A 77 -2.03 21.03 -1.56
CA LEU A 77 -0.58 20.98 -1.54
C LEU A 77 -0.03 20.39 -0.23
N VAL A 78 -0.61 20.74 0.93
CA VAL A 78 -0.24 20.14 2.22
C VAL A 78 -0.60 18.66 2.23
N ALA A 79 -1.79 18.29 1.74
CA ALA A 79 -2.20 16.89 1.62
C ALA A 79 -1.26 16.09 0.71
N CYS A 80 -0.88 16.66 -0.43
CA CYS A 80 0.06 16.07 -1.38
C CYS A 80 1.46 15.89 -0.76
N GLY A 81 2.00 16.93 -0.12
CA GLY A 81 3.30 16.89 0.54
C GLY A 81 3.35 15.88 1.70
N CYS A 82 2.35 15.92 2.58
CA CYS A 82 2.22 14.94 3.67
C CYS A 82 2.05 13.52 3.14
N GLY A 83 1.23 13.34 2.11
CA GLY A 83 1.03 12.03 1.48
C GLY A 83 2.32 11.49 0.83
N ALA A 84 3.12 12.35 0.21
CA ALA A 84 4.40 11.96 -0.38
C ALA A 84 5.40 11.46 0.68
N VAL A 85 5.52 12.18 1.80
CA VAL A 85 6.40 11.81 2.92
C VAL A 85 5.88 10.56 3.63
N ALA A 86 4.57 10.47 3.86
CA ALA A 86 3.93 9.28 4.42
C ALA A 86 4.12 8.03 3.55
N GLY A 87 4.01 8.17 2.21
CA GLY A 87 4.27 7.08 1.28
C GLY A 87 5.72 6.62 1.29
N ALA A 88 6.67 7.55 1.40
CA ALA A 88 8.10 7.22 1.51
C ALA A 88 8.41 6.47 2.82
N LEU A 89 7.97 6.99 3.96
CA LEU A 89 8.20 6.36 5.26
C LEU A 89 7.47 5.03 5.39
N GLY A 90 6.21 4.94 4.93
CA GLY A 90 5.47 3.68 4.87
C GLY A 90 6.17 2.64 4.01
N ALA A 91 6.72 3.04 2.86
CA ALA A 91 7.49 2.14 2.00
C ALA A 91 8.74 1.60 2.72
N ILE A 92 9.48 2.45 3.45
CA ILE A 92 10.67 2.03 4.21
C ILE A 92 10.30 1.03 5.32
N THR A 93 9.26 1.33 6.11
CA THR A 93 8.86 0.48 7.25
C THR A 93 8.32 -0.88 6.80
N SER A 94 7.63 -0.94 5.66
CA SER A 94 7.06 -2.19 5.12
C SER A 94 8.01 -2.97 4.21
N HIS A 95 9.13 -2.37 3.80
CA HIS A 95 10.12 -2.99 2.93
C HIS A 95 10.71 -4.31 3.44
N PRO A 96 11.09 -4.45 4.73
CA PRO A 96 11.71 -5.68 5.18
C PRO A 96 10.78 -6.89 5.13
N ILE A 97 9.48 -6.70 5.35
CA ILE A 97 8.50 -7.78 5.30
C ILE A 97 8.31 -8.25 3.85
N ASP A 98 8.37 -7.30 2.90
CA ASP A 98 8.18 -7.57 1.48
C ASP A 98 9.39 -8.28 0.85
N THR A 99 10.61 -7.89 1.22
CA THR A 99 11.82 -8.58 0.77
C THR A 99 11.94 -9.96 1.40
N LEU A 100 11.50 -10.14 2.65
CA LEU A 100 11.40 -11.45 3.28
C LEU A 100 10.38 -12.35 2.55
N PHE A 101 9.19 -11.83 2.25
CA PHE A 101 8.19 -12.55 1.46
C PHE A 101 8.75 -12.97 0.11
N ALA A 102 9.32 -12.04 -0.66
CA ALA A 102 9.91 -12.32 -1.97
C ALA A 102 11.01 -13.39 -1.91
N LEU A 103 11.89 -13.33 -0.90
CA LEU A 103 12.94 -14.34 -0.71
C LEU A 103 12.40 -15.73 -0.37
N ARG A 104 11.30 -15.81 0.40
CA ARG A 104 10.63 -17.09 0.72
C ARG A 104 9.95 -17.69 -0.50
N THR A 105 9.30 -16.86 -1.33
CA THR A 105 8.64 -17.33 -2.56
C THR A 105 9.64 -17.78 -3.62
N THR A 106 10.80 -17.12 -3.74
CA THR A 106 11.84 -17.51 -4.71
C THR A 106 12.77 -18.63 -4.20
N GLY A 107 12.53 -19.17 -3.00
CA GLY A 107 13.34 -20.24 -2.41
C GLY A 107 14.72 -19.81 -1.90
N GLY A 108 14.96 -18.52 -1.72
CA GLY A 108 16.28 -17.96 -1.37
C GLY A 108 16.58 -17.89 0.13
N ALA A 109 15.58 -18.03 1.00
CA ALA A 109 15.73 -17.96 2.47
C ALA A 109 14.53 -18.54 3.23
N LYS A 110 14.26 -19.85 3.10
CA LYS A 110 13.16 -20.50 3.85
C LYS A 110 13.45 -20.59 5.36
N ASP A 111 14.71 -20.78 5.75
CA ASP A 111 15.09 -21.06 7.15
C ASP A 111 16.11 -20.08 7.77
N GLU A 112 16.62 -19.10 7.01
CA GLU A 112 17.58 -18.11 7.51
C GLU A 112 17.03 -16.69 7.50
N ILE A 113 17.34 -15.91 8.54
CA ILE A 113 17.07 -14.47 8.57
C ILE A 113 18.08 -13.78 7.64
N PRO A 114 17.64 -13.17 6.52
CA PRO A 114 18.55 -12.51 5.60
C PRO A 114 19.20 -11.28 6.24
N SER A 115 20.40 -10.93 5.79
CA SER A 115 21.12 -9.73 6.26
C SER A 115 20.34 -8.44 6.00
N LEU A 116 20.55 -7.42 6.84
CA LEU A 116 19.90 -6.11 6.71
C LEU A 116 20.14 -5.48 5.32
N ASP A 117 21.32 -5.66 4.75
CA ASP A 117 21.65 -5.18 3.40
C ASP A 117 20.77 -5.82 2.31
N ARG A 118 20.54 -7.14 2.37
CA ARG A 118 19.59 -7.84 1.48
C ARG A 118 18.17 -7.38 1.70
N LEU A 119 17.81 -7.12 2.95
CA LEU A 119 16.47 -6.77 3.38
C LEU A 119 16.07 -5.35 2.90
N PHE A 120 17.03 -4.41 2.85
CA PHE A 120 16.83 -3.05 2.36
C PHE A 120 17.20 -2.82 0.89
N ARG A 121 17.68 -3.86 0.18
CA ARG A 121 18.01 -3.75 -1.24
C ARG A 121 16.77 -3.35 -2.04
N GLY A 122 16.89 -2.26 -2.82
CA GLY A 122 15.80 -1.76 -3.66
C GLY A 122 14.78 -0.85 -2.96
N VAL A 123 14.99 -0.45 -1.69
CA VAL A 123 14.06 0.45 -0.98
C VAL A 123 13.84 1.77 -1.74
N GLY A 124 14.87 2.29 -2.41
CA GLY A 124 14.80 3.55 -3.14
C GLY A 124 13.80 3.53 -4.30
N ALA A 125 13.81 2.45 -5.09
CA ALA A 125 12.84 2.28 -6.18
C ALA A 125 11.41 2.18 -5.65
N ARG A 126 11.23 1.51 -4.51
CA ARG A 126 9.92 1.41 -3.85
C ARG A 126 9.43 2.77 -3.35
N VAL A 127 10.29 3.52 -2.66
CA VAL A 127 9.95 4.87 -2.19
C VAL A 127 9.50 5.78 -3.34
N LEU A 128 10.21 5.72 -4.48
CA LEU A 128 9.87 6.51 -5.67
C LEU A 128 8.50 6.17 -6.28
N ILE A 129 8.04 4.92 -6.18
CA ILE A 129 6.74 4.50 -6.70
C ILE A 129 5.62 4.84 -5.70
N TYR A 130 5.84 4.53 -4.42
CA TYR A 130 4.80 4.66 -3.40
C TYR A 130 4.56 6.11 -2.98
N SER A 131 5.59 6.96 -2.95
CA SER A 131 5.47 8.37 -2.57
C SER A 131 4.43 9.14 -3.42
N PRO A 132 4.52 9.19 -4.77
CA PRO A 132 3.51 9.87 -5.58
C PRO A 132 2.15 9.17 -5.57
N GLY A 133 2.10 7.84 -5.47
CA GLY A 133 0.82 7.11 -5.40
C GLY A 133 0.02 7.44 -4.14
N ILE A 134 0.69 7.51 -2.99
CA ILE A 134 0.05 7.88 -1.72
C ILE A 134 -0.26 9.38 -1.67
N ALA A 135 0.61 10.23 -2.21
CA ALA A 135 0.33 11.66 -2.39
C ALA A 135 -0.96 11.89 -3.19
N LEU A 136 -1.12 11.18 -4.31
CA LEU A 136 -2.32 11.24 -5.13
C LEU A 136 -3.56 10.76 -4.38
N THR A 137 -3.43 9.67 -3.60
CA THR A 137 -4.55 9.13 -2.81
C THR A 137 -5.07 10.15 -1.81
N PHE A 138 -4.18 10.79 -1.05
CA PHE A 138 -4.56 11.82 -0.08
C PHE A 138 -5.05 13.10 -0.76
N LEU A 139 -4.44 13.50 -1.89
CA LEU A 139 -4.89 14.65 -2.67
C LEU A 139 -6.31 14.44 -3.20
N VAL A 140 -6.62 13.28 -3.77
CA VAL A 140 -7.96 12.95 -4.28
C VAL A 140 -8.96 12.90 -3.13
N TYR A 141 -8.57 12.32 -1.99
CA TYR A 141 -9.41 12.26 -0.81
C TYR A 141 -9.76 13.65 -0.27
N ASP A 142 -8.78 14.55 -0.14
CA ASP A 142 -9.03 15.91 0.32
C ASP A 142 -9.79 16.74 -0.73
N ALA A 143 -9.51 16.58 -2.02
CA ALA A 143 -10.28 17.23 -3.08
C ALA A 143 -11.75 16.79 -3.06
N ALA A 144 -12.01 15.50 -2.86
CA ALA A 144 -13.36 14.97 -2.73
C ALA A 144 -14.06 15.56 -1.49
N LYS A 145 -13.37 15.62 -0.34
CA LYS A 145 -13.92 16.24 0.88
C LYS A 145 -14.31 17.70 0.67
N THR A 146 -13.44 18.48 0.02
CA THR A 146 -13.72 19.88 -0.30
C THR A 146 -14.94 19.99 -1.22
N TRP A 147 -15.05 19.11 -2.23
CA TRP A 147 -16.20 19.11 -3.14
C TRP A 147 -17.52 18.73 -2.44
N PHE A 148 -17.50 17.74 -1.56
CA PHE A 148 -18.69 17.38 -0.78
C PHE A 148 -19.04 18.40 0.32
N GLY A 149 -18.26 19.48 0.46
CA GLY A 149 -18.47 20.48 1.52
C GLY A 149 -18.26 19.91 2.93
N VAL A 150 -17.63 18.74 3.05
CA VAL A 150 -17.27 18.10 4.32
C VAL A 150 -15.95 18.74 4.81
N GLY A 151 -16.01 20.04 5.03
CA GLY A 151 -15.06 20.77 5.87
C GLY A 151 -15.50 20.68 7.33
N GLY A 152 -14.56 20.82 8.28
CA GLY A 152 -14.85 20.75 9.72
C GLY A 152 -16.02 21.64 10.19
N GLY A 153 -16.33 22.70 9.43
CA GLY A 153 -17.50 23.56 9.65
C GLY A 153 -18.85 22.86 9.49
N ALA A 154 -19.03 21.90 8.57
CA ALA A 154 -20.33 21.27 8.37
C ALA A 154 -20.70 20.32 9.51
N VAL A 155 -19.74 19.57 10.03
CA VAL A 155 -19.94 18.67 11.18
C VAL A 155 -20.14 19.48 12.46
N MET A 156 -19.36 20.55 12.66
CA MET A 156 -19.53 21.45 13.81
C MET A 156 -20.87 22.18 13.75
N GLN A 157 -21.30 22.61 12.56
CA GLN A 157 -22.62 23.23 12.35
C GLN A 157 -23.76 22.24 12.58
N THR A 158 -23.62 20.97 12.17
CA THR A 158 -24.62 19.94 12.52
C THR A 158 -24.62 19.58 14.00
N LEU A 159 -23.47 19.63 14.68
CA LEU A 159 -23.38 19.42 16.13
C LEU A 159 -23.95 20.60 16.92
N ASP A 160 -23.73 21.83 16.47
CA ASP A 160 -24.35 23.04 17.03
C ASP A 160 -25.87 23.07 16.79
N LEU A 161 -26.36 22.51 15.67
CA LEU A 161 -27.80 22.32 15.43
C LEU A 161 -28.41 21.20 16.28
N LEU A 162 -27.62 20.17 16.63
CA LEU A 162 -28.06 19.02 17.44
C LEU A 162 -27.91 19.24 18.94
N ASN A 163 -27.11 20.22 19.36
CA ASN A 163 -26.99 20.66 20.74
C ASN A 163 -27.54 22.09 20.88
N PRO A 164 -28.87 22.28 20.82
CA PRO A 164 -29.45 23.56 21.20
C PRO A 164 -29.16 23.78 22.68
N SER A 165 -28.16 24.60 23.00
CA SER A 165 -28.05 25.18 24.33
C SER A 165 -29.35 25.96 24.63
N PRO A 166 -29.85 25.94 25.88
CA PRO A 166 -31.23 26.28 26.25
C PRO A 166 -31.68 27.69 25.84
#